data_AF-A0A7W1E6D6-F1
#
_entry.id   AF-A0A7W1E6D6-F1
#
_cell.length_a   1.000
_cell.length_b   1.000
_cell.length_c   1.000
_cell.angle_alpha   90.00
_cell.angle_beta   90.00
_cell.angle_gamma   90.00
#
_symmetry.space_group_name_H-M   'P 1'
#
loop_
_entity.id
_entity.type
_entity.pdbx_description
1 polymer ?
#
loop_
_entity_poly.entity_id
_entity_poly.type
_entity_poly.pdbx_seq_one_letter_code
_entity_poly.pdbx_strand_id
1 'polypeptide(L)'
;MTGKSVIAEVEGSPEKPVVLVTGASGLIGGRLIEHLTARDDVAIRAASRVARNWPKTVDGRLVDYSLAATLSEACQGVDAVVNL
;
A
#
# COMPACT_ATOMS: atom_id res chain seq x y z
N MET A 1 -35.50 32.91 -18.59
CA MET A 1 -34.32 32.53 -19.39
C MET A 1 -33.19 33.43 -18.91
N THR A 2 -32.06 33.01 -18.36
CA THR A 2 -31.28 31.75 -18.37
C THR A 2 -30.22 32.00 -17.26
N GLY A 3 -30.05 31.20 -16.22
CA GLY A 3 -29.37 29.91 -16.21
C GLY A 3 -28.53 29.84 -14.93
N LYS A 4 -28.82 28.88 -14.05
CA LYS A 4 -28.01 28.54 -12.87
C LYS A 4 -26.64 28.06 -13.36
N SER A 5 -25.56 28.69 -12.89
CA SER A 5 -24.23 28.08 -13.01
C SER A 5 -24.11 27.04 -11.89
N VAL A 6 -24.22 25.77 -12.28
CA VAL A 6 -23.93 24.62 -11.42
C VAL A 6 -22.43 24.40 -11.53
N ILE A 7 -21.69 24.75 -10.48
CA ILE A 7 -20.32 24.29 -10.27
C ILE A 7 -20.42 22.79 -10.00
N ALA A 8 -20.00 21.98 -10.97
CA ALA A 8 -19.88 20.54 -10.81
C ALA A 8 -18.70 20.25 -9.88
N GLU A 9 -18.96 19.56 -8.78
CA GLU A 9 -17.93 18.99 -7.93
C GLU A 9 -17.16 17.94 -8.74
N VAL A 10 -15.84 18.10 -8.80
CA VAL A 10 -14.94 17.09 -9.35
C VAL A 10 -14.74 16.04 -8.27
N GLU A 11 -15.68 15.11 -8.14
CA GLU A 11 -15.53 13.94 -7.27
C GLU A 11 -14.60 12.93 -7.95
N GLY A 12 -13.29 13.17 -7.87
CA GLY A 12 -12.33 12.08 -7.94
C GLY A 12 -12.46 11.28 -6.65
N SER A 13 -12.75 9.98 -6.74
CA SER A 13 -12.68 9.11 -5.56
C SER A 13 -11.31 9.29 -4.89
N PRO A 14 -11.23 9.46 -3.57
CA PRO A 14 -9.93 9.58 -2.90
C PRO A 14 -9.07 8.35 -3.26
N GLU A 15 -7.80 8.59 -3.58
CA GLU A 15 -6.85 7.51 -3.85
C GLU A 15 -6.78 6.60 -2.62
N LYS A 16 -6.78 5.28 -2.83
CA LYS A 16 -6.80 4.32 -1.72
C LYS A 16 -5.52 4.52 -0.88
N PRO A 17 -5.61 4.63 0.45
CA PRO A 17 -4.43 4.72 1.29
C PRO A 17 -3.53 3.50 1.06
N VAL A 18 -2.22 3.75 0.95
CA VAL A 18 -1.21 2.74 0.73
C VAL A 18 -0.61 2.34 2.08
N VAL A 19 -0.79 1.07 2.46
CA VAL A 19 -0.22 0.51 3.69
C VAL A 19 1.02 -0.31 3.36
N LEU A 20 2.15 0.07 3.96
CA LEU A 20 3.37 -0.72 3.96
C LEU A 20 3.33 -1.76 5.09
N VAL A 21 3.51 -3.03 4.75
CA VAL A 21 3.71 -4.11 5.73
C VAL A 21 5.16 -4.58 5.63
N THR A 22 5.97 -4.34 6.67
CA THR A 22 7.29 -4.97 6.80
C THR A 22 7.12 -6.39 7.37
N GLY A 23 8.16 -7.22 7.27
CA GLY A 23 8.04 -8.63 7.68
C GLY A 23 6.99 -9.40 6.87
N ALA A 24 6.65 -8.92 5.67
CA ALA A 24 5.52 -9.38 4.86
C ALA A 24 5.55 -10.88 4.55
N SER A 25 6.73 -11.47 4.37
CA SER A 25 6.87 -12.91 4.10
C SER A 25 6.81 -13.78 5.35
N GLY A 26 6.71 -13.19 6.54
CA GLY A 26 6.60 -13.90 7.82
C GLY A 26 5.19 -14.40 8.12
N LEU A 27 5.02 -15.07 9.25
CA LEU A 27 3.73 -15.68 9.65
C LEU A 27 2.61 -14.64 9.78
N ILE A 28 2.84 -13.58 10.55
CA ILE A 28 1.83 -12.56 10.80
C ILE A 28 1.70 -11.63 9.60
N GLY A 29 2.82 -11.16 9.03
CA GLY A 29 2.82 -10.28 7.86
C GLY A 29 2.13 -10.90 6.64
N GLY A 30 2.34 -12.19 6.39
CA GLY A 30 1.70 -12.90 5.28
C GLY A 30 0.18 -12.97 5.44
N ARG A 31 -0.29 -13.34 6.64
CA ARG A 31 -1.72 -13.41 6.95
C ARG A 31 -2.38 -12.03 6.96
N LEU A 32 -1.66 -11.00 7.41
CA LEU A 32 -2.14 -9.64 7.35
C LEU A 32 -2.34 -9.18 5.91
N ILE A 33 -1.37 -9.46 5.01
CA ILE A 33 -1.52 -9.15 3.59
C ILE A 33 -2.73 -9.88 3.01
N GLU A 34 -2.89 -11.18 3.28
CA GLU A 34 -4.07 -11.95 2.82
C GLU A 34 -5.38 -11.29 3.28
N HIS A 35 -5.47 -10.89 4.55
CA HIS A 35 -6.65 -10.22 5.08
C HIS A 35 -6.89 -8.84 4.47
N LEU A 36 -5.84 -8.03 4.31
CA LEU A 36 -5.95 -6.70 3.71
C LEU A 36 -6.27 -6.77 2.21
N THR A 37 -5.77 -7.77 1.48
CA THR A 37 -6.08 -7.93 0.04
C THR A 37 -7.55 -8.26 -0.23
N ALA A 38 -8.27 -8.74 0.78
CA ALA A 38 -9.72 -8.95 0.70
C ALA A 38 -10.52 -7.66 0.85
N ARG A 39 -9.87 -6.53 1.11
CA ARG A 39 -10.51 -5.21 1.24
C ARG A 39 -10.30 -4.37 -0.01
N ASP A 40 -11.33 -3.61 -0.38
CA ASP A 40 -11.29 -2.71 -1.52
C ASP A 40 -10.95 -1.26 -1.16
N ASP A 41 -10.66 -0.96 0.11
CA ASP A 41 -10.44 0.40 0.60
C ASP A 41 -8.96 0.72 0.92
N VAL A 42 -8.04 -0.20 0.60
CA VAL A 42 -6.60 -0.07 0.89
C VAL A 42 -5.77 -0.64 -0.25
N ALA A 43 -4.67 0.03 -0.57
CA ALA A 43 -3.61 -0.51 -1.42
C ALA A 43 -2.47 -1.05 -0.54
N ILE A 44 -1.80 -2.12 -0.96
CA ILE A 44 -0.84 -2.83 -0.11
C ILE A 44 0.54 -2.82 -0.76
N ARG A 45 1.53 -2.41 0.02
CA ARG A 45 2.95 -2.62 -0.26
C ARG A 45 3.52 -3.65 0.71
N ALA A 46 4.11 -4.71 0.19
CA ALA A 46 4.67 -5.81 0.95
C ALA A 46 6.20 -5.74 0.93
N ALA A 47 6.83 -5.44 2.07
CA ALA A 47 8.29 -5.39 2.19
C ALA A 47 8.83 -6.62 2.91
N SER A 48 9.82 -7.28 2.28
CA SER A 48 10.56 -8.38 2.90
C SER A 48 12.00 -8.47 2.39
N ARG A 49 12.88 -9.12 3.16
CA ARG A 49 14.21 -9.55 2.70
C ARG A 49 14.16 -10.74 1.74
N VAL A 50 13.04 -11.46 1.73
CA VAL A 50 12.87 -12.67 0.93
C VAL A 50 11.95 -12.35 -0.24
N ALA A 51 12.43 -12.62 -1.45
CA ALA A 51 11.62 -12.52 -2.65
C ALA A 51 10.45 -13.52 -2.58
N ARG A 52 9.24 -13.04 -2.91
CA ARG A 52 8.03 -13.85 -2.92
C ARG A 52 7.16 -13.46 -4.10
N ASN A 53 6.43 -14.43 -4.64
CA ASN A 53 5.38 -14.15 -5.61
C ASN A 53 4.14 -13.63 -4.86
N TRP A 54 3.85 -12.34 -5.03
CA TRP A 54 2.68 -11.70 -4.49
C TRP A 54 1.53 -11.70 -5.51
N PRO A 55 0.26 -11.59 -5.08
CA PRO A 55 -0.84 -11.26 -5.97
C PRO A 55 -0.55 -9.97 -6.75
N LYS A 56 -1.10 -9.84 -7.97
CA LYS A 56 -0.89 -8.64 -8.82
C LYS A 56 -1.36 -7.34 -8.19
N THR A 57 -2.24 -7.41 -7.20
CA THR A 57 -2.77 -6.27 -6.44
C THR A 57 -1.84 -5.79 -5.32
N VAL A 58 -0.73 -6.47 -5.07
CA VAL A 58 0.23 -6.15 -4.01
C VAL A 58 1.54 -5.67 -4.64
N ASP A 59 1.99 -4.48 -4.24
CA ASP A 59 3.31 -3.93 -4.59
C ASP A 59 4.39 -4.59 -3.72
N GLY A 60 5.08 -5.60 -4.26
CA GLY A 60 6.16 -6.29 -3.56
C GLY A 60 7.48 -5.51 -3.61
N ARG A 61 8.11 -5.28 -2.45
CA ARG A 61 9.44 -4.65 -2.32
C ARG A 61 10.42 -5.58 -1.62
N LEU A 62 11.55 -5.83 -2.26
CA LEU A 62 12.70 -6.46 -1.62
C LEU A 62 13.45 -5.39 -0.83
N VAL A 63 13.64 -5.61 0.47
CA VAL A 63 14.31 -4.65 1.37
C VAL A 63 15.46 -5.31 2.11
N ASP A 64 16.52 -4.55 2.37
CA ASP A 64 17.58 -4.91 3.30
C ASP A 64 17.54 -3.97 4.49
N TYR A 65 17.12 -4.48 5.66
CA TYR A 65 16.97 -3.68 6.87
C TYR A 65 18.29 -3.12 7.42
N SER A 66 19.45 -3.60 6.95
CA SER A 66 20.75 -3.01 7.28
C SER A 66 21.07 -1.76 6.45
N LEU A 67 20.32 -1.54 5.36
CA LEU A 67 20.52 -0.45 4.41
C LEU A 67 19.33 0.53 4.48
N ALA A 68 19.54 1.68 5.12
CA ALA A 68 18.53 2.72 5.29
C ALA A 68 17.88 3.18 3.97
N ALA A 69 18.64 3.18 2.87
CA ALA A 69 18.14 3.54 1.54
C ALA A 69 16.97 2.63 1.09
N THR A 70 17.08 1.32 1.28
CA THR A 70 16.04 0.38 0.83
C THR A 70 14.75 0.54 1.63
N LEU A 71 14.85 0.91 2.90
CA LEU A 71 13.69 1.24 3.74
C LEU A 71 13.07 2.57 3.33
N SER A 72 13.91 3.58 3.07
CA SER A 72 13.43 4.88 2.59
C SER A 72 12.65 4.74 1.29
N GLU A 73 13.14 3.92 0.35
CA GLU A 73 12.46 3.63 -0.91
C GLU A 73 11.13 2.90 -0.69
N ALA A 74 11.08 1.90 0.19
CA ALA A 74 9.85 1.19 0.52
C ALA A 74 8.77 2.10 1.12
N CYS A 75 9.17 3.13 1.87
CA CYS A 75 8.27 4.10 2.50
C CYS A 75 7.77 5.21 1.55
N GLN A 76 8.25 5.33 0.31
CA GLN A 76 7.83 6.43 -0.57
C GLN A 76 6.35 6.32 -0.98
N GLY A 77 5.56 7.34 -0.67
CA GLY A 77 4.14 7.38 -1.04
C GLY A 77 3.27 6.37 -0.29
N VAL A 78 3.69 5.95 0.92
CA VAL A 78 2.85 5.14 1.82
C VAL A 78 2.23 6.03 2.89
N ASP A 79 0.98 5.79 3.21
CA ASP A 79 0.22 6.57 4.20
C ASP A 79 0.36 6.00 5.61
N ALA A 80 0.65 4.70 5.72
CA ALA A 80 0.83 4.02 6.99
C ALA A 80 1.86 2.88 6.89
N VAL A 81 2.47 2.57 8.03
CA VAL A 81 3.43 1.46 8.17
C VAL A 81 2.98 0.53 9.28
N VAL A 82 2.93 -0.76 8.98
CA VAL A 82 2.80 -1.84 9.97
C VAL A 82 4.14 -2.56 10.03
N ASN A 83 4.83 -2.41 11.16
CA ASN A 83 6.17 -2.97 11.36
C ASN A 83 6.10 -4.30 12.13
N LEU A 84 6.56 -5.40 11.52
CA LEU A 84 6.45 -6.78 12.05
C LEU A 84 7.79 -7.54 12.03
#